data_AF-A0A0E0ADA8-F1
#
_entry.id   AF-A0A0E0ADA8-F1
#
_cell.length_a   1.000
_cell.length_b   1.000
_cell.length_c   1.000
_cell.angle_alpha   90.00
_cell.angle_beta   90.00
_cell.angle_gamma   90.00
#
_symmetry.space_group_name_H-M   'P 1'
#
loop_
_entity.id
_entity.type
_entity.pdbx_description
1 polymer ?
#
loop_
_entity_poly.entity_id
_entity_poly.type
_entity_poly.pdbx_seq_one_letter_code
_entity_poly.pdbx_strand_id
1 'polypeptide(L)'
;MKCYHGSCQLLTSHVHCHKIVLSMSCDYLRALFQSGMHESFSEVINVPLGWQALNKLIHWFYSGELPKIDPDCRWRNLNSEEQLSQLRPYAELSSLAEFWFLEGVKEESLSVVTSCLSSTSTAASVEFVVFTAQLGQWEMVEAAIGSVAHLYPKLRDSGQLEKLDDDVLNMLRTEYVRYSQHGGRSS
;
A
#
# COMPACT_ATOMS: atom_id res chain seq x y z
N MET A 1 -19.20 -3.32 16.51
CA MET A 1 -18.89 -1.88 16.37
C MET A 1 -20.21 -1.14 16.15
N LYS A 2 -20.47 -0.02 16.85
CA LYS A 2 -21.76 0.69 16.76
C LYS A 2 -21.78 1.62 15.56
N CYS A 3 -22.72 1.40 14.64
CA CYS A 3 -23.07 2.37 13.61
C CYS A 3 -23.67 3.61 14.29
N TYR A 4 -23.18 4.80 13.95
CA TYR A 4 -23.69 6.07 14.49
C TYR A 4 -24.87 6.63 13.65
N HIS A 5 -25.26 5.94 12.58
CA HIS A 5 -26.44 6.23 11.77
C HIS A 5 -27.38 5.02 11.75
N GLY A 6 -28.41 5.06 12.59
CA GLY A 6 -29.48 4.04 12.60
C GLY A 6 -29.05 2.62 12.97
N SER A 7 -30.03 1.72 13.07
CA SER A 7 -29.79 0.29 13.29
C SER A 7 -29.28 -0.36 12.00
N CYS A 8 -27.97 -0.35 11.77
CA CYS A 8 -27.40 -1.17 10.72
C CYS A 8 -27.50 -2.65 11.12
N GLN A 9 -28.07 -3.47 10.24
CA GLN A 9 -28.28 -4.91 10.44
C GLN A 9 -27.16 -5.77 9.86
N LEU A 10 -26.19 -5.17 9.16
CA LEU A 10 -25.05 -5.90 8.60
C LEU A 10 -24.09 -6.32 9.72
N LEU A 11 -23.78 -7.62 9.75
CA LEU A 11 -22.88 -8.23 10.72
C LEU A 11 -21.41 -8.12 10.32
N THR A 12 -21.13 -7.80 9.05
CA THR A 12 -19.77 -7.63 8.52
C THR A 12 -19.26 -6.21 8.76
N SER A 13 -17.94 -6.02 8.83
CA SER A 13 -17.34 -4.68 8.89
C SER A 13 -17.58 -3.94 7.58
N HIS A 14 -18.19 -2.77 7.65
CA HIS A 14 -18.55 -1.95 6.49
C HIS A 14 -18.52 -0.46 6.84
N VAL A 15 -18.53 0.39 5.80
CA VAL A 15 -18.61 1.84 5.94
C VAL A 15 -19.77 2.35 5.09
N HIS A 16 -20.66 3.15 5.69
CA HIS A 16 -21.72 3.83 4.95
C HIS A 16 -21.14 5.02 4.19
N CYS A 17 -21.44 5.10 2.90
CA CYS A 17 -20.94 6.15 2.02
C CYS A 17 -22.06 6.72 1.14
N HIS A 18 -21.87 7.95 0.66
CA HIS A 18 -22.80 8.58 -0.26
C HIS A 18 -22.43 8.24 -1.70
N LYS A 19 -23.35 7.61 -2.45
CA LYS A 19 -23.13 7.26 -3.87
C LYS A 19 -22.66 8.46 -4.70
N ILE A 20 -23.20 9.65 -4.44
CA ILE A 20 -22.81 10.87 -5.15
C ILE A 20 -21.35 11.26 -4.92
N VAL A 21 -20.85 11.16 -3.69
CA VAL A 21 -19.44 11.47 -3.36
C VAL A 21 -18.52 10.48 -4.06
N LEU A 22 -18.84 9.18 -3.96
CA LEU A 22 -18.07 8.13 -4.63
C LEU A 22 -18.06 8.29 -6.15
N SER A 23 -19.19 8.68 -6.74
CA SER A 23 -19.33 8.88 -8.20
C SER A 23 -18.56 10.10 -8.70
N MET A 24 -18.45 11.15 -7.89
CA MET A 24 -17.73 12.36 -8.28
C MET A 24 -16.21 12.17 -8.27
N SER A 25 -15.72 11.29 -7.41
CA SER A 25 -14.30 11.09 -7.17
C SER A 25 -13.72 9.83 -7.83
N CYS A 26 -14.55 8.94 -8.39
CA CYS A 26 -14.11 7.68 -9.00
C CYS A 26 -14.95 7.34 -10.24
N ASP A 27 -14.28 7.30 -11.40
CA ASP A 27 -14.91 7.02 -12.69
C ASP A 27 -15.45 5.60 -12.78
N TYR A 28 -14.72 4.64 -12.23
CA TYR A 28 -15.17 3.24 -12.15
C TYR A 28 -16.48 3.14 -11.37
N LEU A 29 -16.57 3.76 -10.18
CA LEU A 29 -17.78 3.72 -9.37
C LEU A 29 -18.94 4.49 -10.00
N ARG A 30 -18.65 5.64 -10.63
CA ARG A 30 -19.65 6.39 -11.41
C ARG A 30 -20.26 5.51 -12.50
N ALA A 31 -19.43 4.84 -13.28
CA ALA A 31 -19.87 3.92 -14.32
C ALA A 31 -20.65 2.74 -13.72
N LEU A 32 -20.17 2.15 -12.63
CA LEU A 32 -20.84 1.06 -11.92
C LEU A 32 -22.27 1.45 -11.51
N PHE A 33 -22.44 2.59 -10.87
CA PHE A 33 -23.75 3.07 -10.40
C PHE A 33 -24.70 3.46 -11.53
N GLN A 34 -24.17 3.83 -12.71
CA GLN A 34 -24.97 4.24 -13.86
C GLN A 34 -25.15 3.12 -14.90
N SER A 35 -24.54 1.95 -14.68
CA SER A 35 -24.48 0.87 -15.67
C SER A 35 -25.83 0.18 -15.95
N GLY A 36 -26.79 0.26 -15.02
CA GLY A 36 -28.02 -0.54 -15.08
C GLY A 36 -27.80 -2.05 -14.91
N MET A 37 -26.59 -2.49 -14.57
CA MET A 37 -26.28 -3.88 -14.23
C MET A 37 -26.76 -4.22 -12.81
N HIS A 38 -26.81 -5.50 -12.47
CA HIS A 38 -27.28 -5.97 -11.16
C HIS A 38 -26.52 -5.27 -10.01
N GLU A 39 -25.22 -5.05 -10.19
CA GLU A 39 -24.34 -4.40 -9.24
C GLU A 39 -24.72 -2.93 -8.96
N SER A 40 -25.31 -2.24 -9.94
CA SER A 40 -25.75 -0.83 -9.79
C SER A 40 -26.89 -0.68 -8.77
N PHE A 41 -27.70 -1.72 -8.62
CA PHE A 41 -28.81 -1.79 -7.67
C PHE A 41 -28.39 -2.32 -6.29
N SER A 42 -27.15 -2.80 -6.15
CA SER A 42 -26.65 -3.28 -4.86
C SER A 42 -26.54 -2.13 -3.85
N GLU A 43 -26.93 -2.41 -2.61
CA GLU A 43 -26.70 -1.52 -1.46
C GLU A 43 -25.29 -1.67 -0.88
N VAL A 44 -24.58 -2.75 -1.23
CA VAL A 44 -23.25 -3.08 -0.73
C VAL A 44 -22.30 -3.37 -1.88
N ILE A 45 -21.11 -2.77 -1.84
CA ILE A 45 -20.01 -3.09 -2.75
C ILE A 45 -18.92 -3.76 -1.93
N ASN A 46 -18.50 -4.94 -2.35
CA ASN A 46 -17.33 -5.61 -1.79
C ASN A 46 -16.07 -5.02 -2.42
N VAL A 47 -15.13 -4.60 -1.58
CA VAL A 47 -13.86 -4.01 -2.01
C VAL A 47 -12.74 -4.91 -1.48
N PRO A 48 -11.76 -5.32 -2.31
CA PRO A 48 -10.70 -6.24 -1.92
C PRO A 48 -9.61 -5.51 -1.12
N LEU A 49 -9.99 -4.87 -0.02
CA LEU A 49 -9.12 -4.09 0.86
C LEU A 49 -9.23 -4.57 2.30
N GLY A 50 -8.12 -4.50 3.04
CA GLY A 50 -8.13 -4.55 4.49
C GLY A 50 -8.84 -3.33 5.08
N TRP A 51 -9.28 -3.44 6.34
CA TRP A 51 -10.03 -2.39 7.02
C TRP A 51 -9.28 -1.04 7.10
N GLN A 52 -7.96 -1.08 7.29
CA GLN A 52 -7.16 0.14 7.37
C GLN A 52 -7.06 0.85 6.00
N ALA A 53 -6.86 0.09 4.92
CA ALA A 53 -6.88 0.63 3.56
C ALA A 53 -8.25 1.20 3.22
N LEU A 54 -9.34 0.49 3.55
CA LEU A 54 -10.69 0.97 3.34
C LEU A 54 -10.95 2.31 4.04
N ASN A 55 -10.55 2.45 5.31
CA ASN A 55 -10.72 3.72 6.02
C ASN A 55 -9.95 4.87 5.37
N LYS A 56 -8.72 4.62 4.90
CA LYS A 56 -7.91 5.62 4.17
C LYS A 56 -8.56 6.00 2.83
N LEU A 57 -9.08 5.03 2.09
CA LEU A 57 -9.81 5.27 0.85
C LEU A 57 -11.05 6.14 1.08
N ILE A 58 -11.84 5.82 2.11
CA ILE A 58 -13.01 6.62 2.47
C ILE A 58 -12.59 8.03 2.89
N HIS A 59 -11.52 8.18 3.68
CA HIS A 59 -11.01 9.51 4.01
C HIS A 59 -10.68 10.31 2.75
N TRP A 60 -9.96 9.71 1.80
CA TRP A 60 -9.61 10.34 0.52
C TRP A 60 -10.87 10.73 -0.28
N PHE A 61 -11.89 9.87 -0.35
CA PHE A 61 -13.14 10.17 -1.05
C PHE A 61 -13.82 11.46 -0.57
N TYR A 62 -13.75 11.75 0.73
CA TYR A 62 -14.44 12.91 1.32
C TYR A 62 -13.56 14.14 1.50
N SER A 63 -12.24 13.97 1.61
CA SER A 63 -11.30 15.08 1.85
C SER A 63 -10.53 15.48 0.60
N GLY A 64 -10.39 14.58 -0.37
CA GLY A 64 -9.46 14.72 -1.49
C GLY A 64 -8.00 14.47 -1.12
N GLU A 65 -7.70 14.07 0.12
CA GLU A 65 -6.33 13.87 0.61
C GLU A 65 -6.16 12.49 1.24
N LEU A 66 -5.07 11.81 0.88
CA LEU A 66 -4.74 10.54 1.50
C LEU A 66 -4.04 10.80 2.84
N PRO A 67 -4.46 10.17 3.96
CA PRO A 67 -3.80 10.33 5.24
C PRO A 67 -2.31 9.98 5.11
N LYS A 68 -1.43 10.91 5.50
CA LYS A 68 0.03 10.74 5.39
C LYS A 68 0.61 10.06 6.63
N ILE A 69 1.84 9.55 6.48
CA ILE A 69 2.69 9.13 7.60
C ILE A 69 3.89 10.06 7.64
N ASP A 70 4.11 10.68 8.79
CA ASP A 70 5.31 11.48 9.03
C ASP A 70 6.46 10.55 9.45
N PRO A 71 7.59 10.50 8.73
CA PRO A 71 8.74 9.65 9.06
C PRO A 71 9.59 10.26 10.20
N ASP A 72 8.91 10.74 11.24
CA ASP A 72 9.48 11.43 12.39
C ASP A 72 10.01 10.46 13.45
N CYS A 73 10.29 10.96 14.66
CA CYS A 73 10.73 10.12 15.77
C CYS A 73 9.66 9.12 16.22
N ARG A 74 8.36 9.39 16.02
CA ARG A 74 7.28 8.45 16.37
C ARG A 74 7.31 7.28 15.41
N TRP A 75 7.45 7.52 14.11
CA TRP A 75 7.62 6.46 13.10
C TRP A 75 8.81 5.55 13.40
N ARG A 76 9.97 6.13 13.75
CA ARG A 76 11.20 5.39 14.03
C ARG A 76 11.13 4.56 15.31
N ASN A 77 10.25 4.92 16.24
CA ASN A 77 10.04 4.20 17.50
C ASN A 77 9.02 3.07 17.39
N LEU A 78 8.30 2.96 16.27
CA LEU A 78 7.44 1.81 16.00
C LEU A 78 8.29 0.55 15.79
N ASN A 79 7.78 -0.58 16.25
CA ASN A 79 8.41 -1.86 15.94
C ASN A 79 8.12 -2.27 14.48
N SER A 80 8.81 -3.29 13.98
CA SER A 80 8.71 -3.72 12.58
C SER A 80 7.28 -4.12 12.17
N GLU A 81 6.53 -4.78 13.05
CA GLU A 81 5.16 -5.20 12.78
C GLU A 81 4.23 -3.99 12.69
N GLU A 82 4.40 -3.01 13.58
CA GLU A 82 3.65 -1.76 13.56
C GLU A 82 3.96 -0.95 12.29
N GLN A 83 5.23 -0.79 11.91
CA GLN A 83 5.61 -0.11 10.67
C GLN A 83 5.00 -0.80 9.45
N LEU A 84 5.11 -2.13 9.37
CA LEU A 84 4.54 -2.90 8.27
C LEU A 84 3.02 -2.78 8.21
N SER A 85 2.33 -2.82 9.36
CA SER A 85 0.88 -2.64 9.45
C SER A 85 0.43 -1.28 8.90
N GLN A 86 1.26 -0.23 9.05
CA GLN A 86 0.97 1.10 8.53
C GLN A 86 1.27 1.22 7.03
N LEU A 87 2.26 0.49 6.50
CA LEU A 87 2.64 0.54 5.09
C LEU A 87 1.73 -0.30 4.18
N ARG A 88 1.34 -1.51 4.61
CA ARG A 88 0.49 -2.44 3.82
C ARG A 88 -0.76 -1.77 3.22
N PRO A 89 -1.51 -0.91 3.96
CA PRO A 89 -2.67 -0.23 3.41
C PRO A 89 -2.39 0.57 2.14
N TYR A 90 -1.22 1.21 2.01
CA TYR A 90 -0.89 1.98 0.81
C TYR A 90 -0.61 1.09 -0.41
N ALA A 91 -0.04 -0.09 -0.21
CA ALA A 91 0.14 -1.06 -1.28
C ALA A 91 -1.20 -1.65 -1.76
N GLU A 92 -2.12 -1.95 -0.83
CA GLU A 92 -3.48 -2.37 -1.18
C GLU A 92 -4.23 -1.26 -1.93
N LEU A 93 -4.11 -0.02 -1.48
CA LEU A 93 -4.70 1.15 -2.16
C LEU A 93 -4.13 1.36 -3.55
N SER A 94 -2.81 1.23 -3.73
CA SER A 94 -2.17 1.32 -5.04
C SER A 94 -2.71 0.28 -6.00
N SER A 95 -2.84 -0.97 -5.54
CA SER A 95 -3.41 -2.06 -6.36
C SER A 95 -4.88 -1.80 -6.73
N LEU A 96 -5.71 -1.34 -5.79
CA LEU A 96 -7.09 -0.96 -6.10
C LEU A 96 -7.16 0.23 -7.05
N ALA A 97 -6.27 1.22 -6.86
CA ALA A 97 -6.24 2.44 -7.66
C ALA A 97 -5.95 2.17 -9.14
N GLU A 98 -5.12 1.18 -9.45
CA GLU A 98 -4.92 0.72 -10.83
C GLU A 98 -6.22 0.17 -11.44
N PHE A 99 -6.99 -0.60 -10.66
CA PHE A 99 -8.25 -1.18 -11.13
C PHE A 99 -9.40 -0.14 -11.21
N TRP A 100 -9.45 0.81 -10.29
CA TRP A 100 -10.49 1.85 -10.22
C TRP A 100 -10.14 3.15 -10.94
N PHE A 101 -8.96 3.21 -11.57
CA PHE A 101 -8.43 4.39 -12.26
C PHE A 101 -8.31 5.61 -11.33
N LEU A 102 -7.83 5.41 -10.11
CA LEU A 102 -7.60 6.45 -9.11
C LEU A 102 -6.13 6.90 -9.11
N GLU A 103 -5.67 7.50 -10.21
CA GLU A 103 -4.25 7.86 -10.40
C GLU A 103 -3.67 8.66 -9.22
N GLY A 104 -4.41 9.65 -8.70
CA GLY A 104 -3.98 10.41 -7.53
C GLY A 104 -3.76 9.56 -6.27
N VAL A 105 -4.60 8.54 -6.03
CA VAL A 105 -4.43 7.62 -4.90
C VAL A 105 -3.20 6.74 -5.08
N LYS A 106 -2.93 6.28 -6.32
CA LYS A 106 -1.74 5.49 -6.65
C LYS A 106 -0.47 6.30 -6.36
N GLU A 107 -0.39 7.51 -6.89
CA GLU A 107 0.75 8.41 -6.74
C GLU A 107 0.99 8.82 -5.28
N GLU A 108 -0.07 9.23 -4.56
CA GLU A 108 0.04 9.59 -3.14
C GLU A 108 0.47 8.39 -2.29
N SER A 109 -0.04 7.19 -2.58
CA SER A 109 0.35 5.96 -1.88
C SER A 109 1.83 5.64 -2.07
N LEU A 110 2.33 5.72 -3.30
CA LEU A 110 3.75 5.53 -3.59
C LEU A 110 4.62 6.58 -2.90
N SER A 111 4.18 7.85 -2.91
CA SER A 111 4.89 8.94 -2.24
C SER A 111 5.02 8.70 -0.74
N VAL A 112 3.93 8.31 -0.06
CA VAL A 112 3.95 8.04 1.40
C VAL A 112 4.86 6.86 1.74
N VAL A 113 4.78 5.78 0.96
CA VAL A 113 5.64 4.61 1.14
C VAL A 113 7.11 4.99 0.99
N THR A 114 7.45 5.68 -0.11
CA THR A 114 8.84 6.09 -0.41
C THR A 114 9.41 6.99 0.68
N SER A 115 8.64 7.94 1.22
CA SER A 115 9.11 8.80 2.31
C SER A 115 9.36 8.06 3.62
N CYS A 116 8.63 6.96 3.86
CA CYS A 116 8.78 6.17 5.08
C CYS A 116 9.94 5.18 5.00
N LEU A 117 10.17 4.58 3.83
CA LEU A 117 11.13 3.49 3.63
C LEU A 117 12.57 3.87 4.06
N SER A 118 12.97 5.14 3.91
CA SER A 118 14.30 5.60 4.35
C SER A 118 14.53 5.55 5.87
N SER A 119 13.47 5.44 6.67
CA SER A 119 13.51 5.35 8.14
C SER A 119 12.76 4.13 8.67
N THR A 120 12.42 3.19 7.79
CA THR A 120 11.75 1.93 8.14
C THR A 120 12.78 0.91 8.59
N SER A 121 12.41 0.05 9.53
CA SER A 121 13.28 -1.04 9.95
C SER A 121 13.56 -1.99 8.79
N THR A 122 14.74 -2.63 8.83
CA THR A 122 15.11 -3.64 7.84
C THR A 122 14.05 -4.74 7.70
N ALA A 123 13.59 -5.29 8.82
CA ALA A 123 12.66 -6.41 8.81
C ALA A 123 11.32 -6.00 8.18
N ALA A 124 10.79 -4.83 8.55
CA ALA A 124 9.55 -4.30 7.96
C ALA A 124 9.71 -4.05 6.46
N SER A 125 10.85 -3.51 6.02
CA SER A 125 11.10 -3.22 4.60
C SER A 125 11.18 -4.50 3.77
N VAL A 126 11.86 -5.56 4.25
CA VAL A 126 11.93 -6.84 3.55
C VAL A 126 10.55 -7.51 3.47
N GLU A 127 9.79 -7.53 4.56
CA GLU A 127 8.42 -8.08 4.53
C GLU A 127 7.49 -7.25 3.61
N PHE A 128 7.70 -5.94 3.54
CA PHE A 128 6.96 -5.06 2.65
C PHE A 128 7.28 -5.32 1.16
N VAL A 129 8.55 -5.60 0.81
CA VAL A 129 8.94 -6.05 -0.54
C VAL A 129 8.16 -7.30 -0.94
N VAL A 130 8.09 -8.31 -0.06
CA VAL A 130 7.34 -9.55 -0.32
C VAL A 130 5.86 -9.26 -0.54
N PHE A 131 5.26 -8.46 0.33
CA PHE A 131 3.84 -8.12 0.25
C PHE A 131 3.48 -7.34 -1.02
N THR A 132 4.28 -6.34 -1.38
CA THR A 132 4.05 -5.53 -2.60
C THR A 132 4.24 -6.35 -3.88
N ALA A 133 5.19 -7.28 -3.91
CA ALA A 133 5.36 -8.21 -5.01
C ALA A 133 4.15 -9.15 -5.17
N GLN A 134 3.58 -9.65 -4.07
CA GLN A 134 2.35 -10.46 -4.10
C GLN A 134 1.14 -9.70 -4.67
N LEU A 135 1.11 -8.38 -4.51
CA LEU A 135 0.08 -7.50 -5.10
C LEU A 135 0.44 -7.02 -6.52
N GLY A 136 1.59 -7.43 -7.07
CA GLY A 136 2.09 -6.98 -8.37
C GLY A 136 2.44 -5.49 -8.43
N GLN A 137 2.66 -4.83 -7.29
CA GLN A 137 2.90 -3.39 -7.21
C GLN A 137 4.39 -3.07 -7.39
N TRP A 138 4.89 -3.23 -8.61
CA TRP A 138 6.34 -3.22 -8.91
C TRP A 138 7.04 -1.88 -8.64
N GLU A 139 6.37 -0.74 -8.84
CA GLU A 139 6.94 0.57 -8.48
C GLU A 139 7.26 0.66 -6.97
N MET A 140 6.40 0.09 -6.12
CA MET A 140 6.64 0.03 -4.68
C MET A 140 7.71 -1.01 -4.32
N VAL A 141 7.77 -2.13 -5.05
CA VAL A 141 8.82 -3.15 -4.90
C VAL A 141 10.18 -2.52 -5.17
N GLU A 142 10.33 -1.77 -6.26
CA GLU A 142 11.58 -1.08 -6.60
C GLU A 142 12.00 -0.08 -5.51
N ALA A 143 11.08 0.75 -5.04
CA ALA A 143 11.34 1.71 -3.96
C ALA A 143 11.79 1.01 -2.66
N ALA A 144 11.13 -0.09 -2.29
CA ALA A 144 11.45 -0.86 -1.09
C ALA A 144 12.76 -1.65 -1.24
N ILE A 145 13.06 -2.19 -2.42
CA ILE A 145 14.35 -2.83 -2.72
C ILE A 145 15.49 -1.82 -2.57
N GLY A 146 15.31 -0.59 -3.05
CA GLY A 146 16.30 0.48 -2.90
C GLY A 146 16.67 0.75 -1.43
N SER A 147 15.72 0.63 -0.50
CA SER A 147 16.00 0.84 0.93
C SER A 147 16.73 -0.34 1.59
N VAL A 148 16.63 -1.56 1.05
CA VAL A 148 17.23 -2.77 1.64
C VAL A 148 18.40 -3.37 0.87
N ALA A 149 18.74 -2.83 -0.30
CA ALA A 149 19.79 -3.37 -1.19
C ALA A 149 21.12 -3.62 -0.47
N HIS A 150 21.54 -2.71 0.41
CA HIS A 150 22.76 -2.78 1.21
C HIS A 150 22.85 -4.02 2.13
N LEU A 151 21.73 -4.71 2.35
CA LEU A 151 21.61 -5.87 3.24
C LEU A 151 21.69 -7.21 2.50
N TYR A 152 21.80 -7.18 1.17
CA TYR A 152 21.83 -8.38 0.35
C TYR A 152 22.78 -9.48 0.87
N PRO A 153 24.04 -9.20 1.28
CA PRO A 153 24.92 -10.23 1.83
C PRO A 153 24.36 -10.89 3.10
N LYS A 154 23.79 -10.09 4.02
CA LYS A 154 23.21 -10.60 5.27
C LYS A 154 21.95 -11.44 5.02
N LEU A 155 21.10 -11.01 4.08
CA LEU A 155 19.89 -11.75 3.70
C LEU A 155 20.25 -13.08 3.04
N ARG A 156 21.30 -13.10 2.20
CA ARG A 156 21.82 -14.31 1.58
C ARG A 156 22.34 -15.28 2.63
N ASP A 157 23.19 -14.81 3.54
CA ASP A 157 23.86 -15.67 4.52
C ASP A 157 22.87 -16.20 5.58
N SER A 158 21.73 -15.54 5.78
CA SER A 158 20.64 -15.99 6.67
C SER A 158 19.59 -16.88 5.99
N GLY A 159 19.71 -17.16 4.69
CA GLY A 159 18.74 -17.96 3.93
C GLY A 159 17.40 -17.27 3.67
N GLN A 160 17.23 -16.00 4.05
CA GLN A 160 15.96 -15.28 3.85
C GLN A 160 15.65 -15.02 2.37
N LEU A 161 16.67 -15.01 1.51
CA LEU A 161 16.51 -14.87 0.07
C LEU A 161 15.77 -16.06 -0.56
N GLU A 162 15.84 -17.26 0.01
CA GLU A 162 15.20 -18.47 -0.57
C GLU A 162 13.67 -18.39 -0.58
N LYS A 163 13.09 -17.46 0.18
CA LYS A 163 11.64 -17.24 0.26
C LYS A 163 11.13 -16.18 -0.71
N LEU A 164 12.04 -15.47 -1.38
CA LEU A 164 11.70 -14.42 -2.32
C LEU A 164 11.49 -15.02 -3.71
N ASP A 165 10.56 -14.44 -4.45
CA ASP A 165 10.36 -14.73 -5.86
C ASP A 165 11.62 -14.40 -6.68
N ASP A 166 11.86 -15.14 -7.76
CA ASP A 166 13.05 -14.99 -8.61
C ASP A 166 13.19 -13.57 -9.18
N ASP A 167 12.08 -12.91 -9.54
CA ASP A 167 12.09 -11.55 -10.06
C ASP A 167 12.51 -10.56 -8.98
N VAL A 168 11.99 -10.72 -7.77
CA VAL A 168 12.37 -9.93 -6.59
C VAL A 168 13.84 -10.12 -6.25
N LEU A 169 14.34 -11.36 -6.33
CA LEU A 169 15.75 -11.68 -6.10
C LEU A 169 16.67 -11.03 -7.12
N ASN A 170 16.30 -11.07 -8.40
CA ASN A 170 17.09 -10.47 -9.46
C ASN A 170 17.12 -8.94 -9.36
N MET A 171 16.00 -8.31 -9.00
CA MET A 171 15.97 -6.87 -8.72
C MET A 171 16.87 -6.52 -7.52
N LEU A 172 16.76 -7.25 -6.41
CA LEU A 172 17.58 -7.01 -5.23
C LEU A 172 19.09 -7.18 -5.50
N ARG A 173 19.46 -8.21 -6.28
CA ARG A 173 20.85 -8.42 -6.73
C ARG A 173 21.34 -7.24 -7.57
N THR A 174 20.54 -6.81 -8.54
CA THR A 174 20.87 -5.70 -9.43
C THR A 174 21.07 -4.41 -8.64
N GLU A 175 20.17 -4.13 -7.70
CA GLU A 175 20.25 -2.93 -6.88
C GLU A 175 21.41 -2.98 -5.89
N TYR A 176 21.73 -4.15 -5.33
CA TYR A 176 22.95 -4.32 -4.51
C TYR A 176 24.24 -4.05 -5.32
N VAL A 177 24.31 -4.54 -6.56
CA VAL A 177 25.46 -4.26 -7.44
C VAL A 177 25.60 -2.75 -7.66
N ARG A 178 24.50 -2.05 -7.98
CA ARG A 178 24.49 -0.59 -8.12
C ARG A 178 24.94 0.10 -6.84
N TYR A 179 24.40 -0.30 -5.69
CA TYR A 179 24.79 0.22 -4.38
C TYR A 179 26.29 0.06 -4.12
N SER A 180 26.86 -1.13 -4.37
CA SER A 180 28.29 -1.41 -4.13
C SER A 180 29.23 -0.63 -5.05
N GLN A 181 28.83 -0.36 -6.30
CA GLN A 181 29.61 0.43 -7.26
C GLN A 181 29.63 1.92 -6.89
N HIS A 182 28.55 2.44 -6.28
CA HIS A 182 28.47 3.84 -5.85
C HIS A 182 29.06 4.06 -4.45
N GLY A 183 29.01 3.07 -3.55
CA GLY A 183 29.61 3.13 -2.22
C GLY A 183 31.15 3.14 -2.20
N GLY A 184 31.80 2.83 -3.32
CA GLY A 184 33.26 2.89 -3.48
C GLY A 184 33.81 4.27 -3.90
N ARG A 185 32.95 5.29 -4.05
CA ARG A 185 33.33 6.61 -4.58
C ARG A 185 33.27 7.78 -3.60
N SER A 186 33.04 7.51 -2.32
CA SER A 186 33.12 8.49 -1.23
C SER A 186 34.27 8.11 -0.31
N SER A 187 35.47 8.59 -0.66
CA SER A 187 36.65 8.72 0.21
C SER A 187 36.91 10.21 0.42
#